data_AF-A0A521EN43-F1
#
_entry.id   AF-A0A521EN43-F1
#
_cell.length_a   1.000
_cell.length_b   1.000
_cell.length_c   1.000
_cell.angle_alpha   90.00
_cell.angle_beta   90.00
_cell.angle_gamma   90.00
#
_symmetry.space_group_name_H-M   'P 1'
#
loop_
_entity.id
_entity.type
_entity.pdbx_description
1 polymer ?
#
loop_
_entity_poly.entity_id
_entity_poly.type
_entity_poly.pdbx_seq_one_letter_code
_entity_poly.pdbx_strand_id
1 'polypeptide(L)'
;MDATYREIVDWASEMDRVRGLLQLSRTAFPAPSTLYRSFERVPMSVWRGFLRESATICDPGSHGAIDATFFDRETASKHYQHRSDRHIRTLKTTALVDTDSCAILDLHCSAHWPHDTQTGR
;
A
#
# COMPACT_ATOMS: atom_id res chain seq x y z
N MET A 1 -13.73 -6.15 -5.41
CA MET A 1 -14.98 -6.37 -4.64
C MET A 1 -15.51 -5.00 -4.26
N ASP A 2 -16.74 -4.66 -4.63
CA ASP A 2 -17.42 -3.42 -4.23
C ASP A 2 -18.12 -3.57 -2.88
N ALA A 3 -17.38 -3.95 -1.83
CA ALA A 3 -17.91 -4.07 -0.48
C ALA A 3 -17.47 -2.88 0.37
N THR A 4 -18.41 -2.24 1.06
CA THR A 4 -18.12 -1.22 2.06
C THR A 4 -17.44 -1.84 3.29
N TYR A 5 -16.69 -1.03 4.04
CA TYR A 5 -16.05 -1.51 5.29
C TYR A 5 -17.06 -2.13 6.26
N ARG A 6 -18.27 -1.58 6.32
CA ARG A 6 -19.35 -2.08 7.18
C ARG A 6 -19.80 -3.48 6.76
N GLU A 7 -19.95 -3.74 5.45
CA GLU A 7 -20.31 -5.06 4.93
C GLU A 7 -19.20 -6.09 5.19
N ILE A 8 -17.94 -5.68 5.03
CA ILE A 8 -16.79 -6.54 5.34
C ILE A 8 -16.79 -6.93 6.82
N VAL A 9 -17.02 -5.98 7.72
CA VAL A 9 -17.12 -6.24 9.17
C VAL A 9 -18.30 -7.16 9.47
N ASP A 10 -19.45 -6.94 8.84
CA ASP A 10 -20.64 -7.77 9.02
C ASP A 10 -20.34 -9.23 8.64
N TRP A 11 -19.78 -9.47 7.45
CA TRP A 11 -19.39 -10.81 7.01
C TRP A 11 -18.32 -11.42 7.92
N ALA A 12 -17.27 -10.67 8.24
CA ALA A 12 -16.21 -11.15 9.13
C ALA A 12 -16.72 -11.44 10.55
N SER A 13 -17.78 -10.77 11.01
CA SER A 13 -18.41 -11.02 12.30
C SER A 13 -19.04 -12.42 12.38
N GLU A 14 -19.44 -12.98 11.24
CA GLU A 14 -20.02 -14.31 11.09
C GLU A 14 -18.98 -15.40 10.78
N MET A 15 -17.72 -15.03 10.54
CA MET A 15 -16.65 -15.99 10.18
C MET A 15 -15.86 -16.45 11.40
N ASP A 16 -16.36 -17.44 12.15
CA ASP A 16 -15.74 -17.94 13.39
C ASP A 16 -14.26 -18.29 13.26
N ARG A 17 -13.86 -18.94 12.15
CA ARG A 17 -12.45 -19.28 11.89
C ARG A 17 -11.57 -18.02 11.79
N VAL A 18 -12.03 -17.01 11.06
CA VAL A 18 -11.29 -15.75 10.86
C VAL A 18 -11.22 -14.98 12.17
N ARG A 19 -12.35 -14.88 12.89
CA ARG A 19 -12.40 -14.25 14.20
C ARG A 19 -11.51 -14.92 15.23
N GLY A 20 -11.47 -16.25 15.26
CA GLY A 20 -10.59 -17.01 16.13
C GLY A 20 -9.11 -16.73 15.84
N LEU A 21 -8.71 -16.73 14.57
CA LEU A 21 -7.33 -16.42 14.15
C LEU A 21 -6.91 -14.99 14.51
N LEU A 22 -7.81 -14.02 14.31
CA LEU A 22 -7.55 -12.61 14.60
C LEU A 22 -7.81 -12.23 16.06
N GLN A 23 -8.30 -13.16 16.88
CA GLN A 23 -8.69 -12.95 18.28
C GLN A 23 -9.73 -11.81 18.43
N LEU A 24 -10.70 -11.77 17.51
CA LEU A 24 -11.75 -10.75 17.47
C LEU A 24 -13.08 -11.30 17.99
N SER A 25 -13.72 -10.56 18.91
CA SER A 25 -15.12 -10.81 19.25
C SER A 25 -16.03 -10.27 18.14
N ARG A 26 -17.29 -10.74 18.07
CA ARG A 26 -18.25 -10.32 17.02
C ARG A 26 -18.47 -8.81 16.98
N THR A 27 -18.37 -8.13 18.13
CA THR A 27 -18.66 -6.70 18.28
C THR A 27 -17.41 -5.84 18.42
N ALA A 28 -16.21 -6.43 18.50
CA ALA A 28 -14.96 -5.71 18.77
C ALA A 28 -14.10 -5.47 17.51
N PHE A 29 -14.73 -5.23 16.36
CA PHE A 29 -14.00 -4.83 15.17
C PHE A 29 -13.52 -3.37 15.30
N PRO A 30 -12.30 -3.05 14.84
CA PRO A 30 -11.78 -1.69 14.90
C PRO A 30 -12.63 -0.74 14.05
N ALA A 31 -12.66 0.54 14.43
CA ALA A 31 -13.18 1.57 13.55
C ALA A 31 -12.32 1.64 12.26
N PRO A 32 -12.88 2.02 11.11
CA PRO A 32 -12.14 2.04 9.85
C PRO A 32 -10.87 2.91 9.92
N SER A 33 -10.93 4.03 10.63
CA SER A 33 -9.76 4.89 10.87
C SER A 33 -8.69 4.22 11.71
N THR A 34 -9.07 3.44 12.74
CA THR A 34 -8.12 2.67 13.56
C THR A 34 -7.41 1.61 12.73
N LEU A 35 -8.15 0.89 11.88
CA LEU A 35 -7.55 -0.08 10.96
C LEU A 35 -6.58 0.59 9.99
N TYR A 36 -6.99 1.70 9.37
CA TYR A 36 -6.13 2.45 8.45
C TYR A 36 -4.82 2.90 9.12
N ARG A 37 -4.91 3.49 10.32
CA ARG A 37 -3.72 3.91 11.09
C ARG A 37 -2.83 2.73 11.50
N SER A 38 -3.39 1.53 11.63
CA SER A 38 -2.58 0.35 11.92
C SER A 38 -1.65 0.01 10.76
N PHE A 39 -2.08 0.20 9.51
CA PHE A 39 -1.27 -0.08 8.32
C PHE A 39 -0.03 0.81 8.22
N GLU A 40 -0.11 2.05 8.73
CA GLU A 40 1.06 2.96 8.81
C GLU A 40 2.18 2.41 9.71
N ARG A 41 1.86 1.51 10.64
CA ARG A 41 2.82 0.92 11.60
C ARG A 41 3.36 -0.44 11.15
N VAL A 42 2.79 -1.03 10.10
CA VAL A 42 3.20 -2.34 9.61
C VAL A 42 4.54 -2.20 8.87
N PRO A 43 5.58 -2.96 9.25
CA PRO A 43 6.88 -2.86 8.59
C PRO A 43 6.79 -3.38 7.15
N MET A 44 7.61 -2.82 6.26
CA MET A 44 7.62 -3.17 4.83
C MET A 44 7.86 -4.67 4.57
N SER A 45 8.58 -5.35 5.47
CA SER A 45 8.80 -6.80 5.39
C SER A 45 7.50 -7.62 5.43
N VAL A 46 6.49 -7.17 6.20
CA VAL A 46 5.19 -7.86 6.29
C VAL A 46 4.41 -7.70 4.98
N TRP A 47 4.39 -6.48 4.42
CA TRP A 47 3.77 -6.23 3.11
C TRP A 47 4.41 -7.05 2.01
N ARG A 48 5.75 -7.13 1.97
CA ARG A 48 6.47 -8.00 1.03
C ARG A 48 6.19 -9.48 1.25
N GLY A 49 6.00 -9.90 2.50
CA GLY A 49 5.54 -11.25 2.83
C GLY A 49 4.20 -11.57 2.16
N PHE A 50 3.20 -10.69 2.33
CA PHE A 50 1.90 -10.86 1.67
C PHE A 50 1.97 -10.87 0.14
N LEU A 51 2.84 -10.04 -0.46
CA LEU A 51 3.03 -10.02 -1.91
C LEU A 51 3.67 -11.31 -2.41
N ARG A 52 4.62 -11.89 -1.67
CA ARG A 52 5.22 -13.19 -2.02
C ARG A 52 4.21 -14.34 -1.95
N GLU A 53 3.38 -14.37 -0.91
CA GLU A 53 2.31 -15.37 -0.81
C GLU A 53 1.29 -15.19 -1.95
N SER A 54 0.91 -13.94 -2.23
CA SER A 54 0.03 -13.61 -3.36
C SER A 54 0.66 -14.04 -4.70
N ALA A 55 1.94 -13.76 -4.92
CA ALA A 55 2.67 -14.18 -6.10
C ALA A 55 2.70 -15.71 -6.23
N THR A 56 2.89 -16.44 -5.13
CA THR A 56 2.86 -17.91 -5.14
C THR A 56 1.48 -18.44 -5.55
N ILE A 57 0.41 -17.79 -5.10
CA ILE A 57 -0.97 -18.15 -5.48
C ILE A 57 -1.28 -17.77 -6.93
N CYS A 58 -0.74 -16.65 -7.41
CA CYS A 58 -0.95 -16.17 -8.76
C CYS A 58 -0.20 -16.99 -9.82
N ASP A 59 0.85 -17.73 -9.46
CA ASP A 59 1.69 -18.52 -10.37
C ASP A 59 2.14 -17.70 -11.60
N PRO A 60 2.90 -16.62 -11.39
CA PRO A 60 3.25 -15.68 -12.46
C PRO A 60 4.06 -16.35 -13.56
N GLY A 61 3.88 -15.85 -14.78
CA GLY A 61 4.57 -16.35 -15.96
C GLY A 61 6.07 -16.03 -15.94
N SER A 62 6.74 -16.33 -17.05
CA SER A 62 8.17 -16.04 -17.21
C SER A 62 8.49 -14.56 -17.45
N HIS A 63 7.48 -13.71 -17.64
CA HIS A 63 7.63 -12.31 -18.01
C HIS A 63 7.08 -11.39 -16.91
N GLY A 64 7.89 -10.41 -16.51
CA GLY A 64 7.50 -9.38 -15.58
C GLY A 64 7.75 -7.99 -16.14
N ALA A 65 6.88 -7.05 -15.79
CA ALA A 65 7.04 -5.64 -16.04
C ALA A 65 7.49 -4.93 -14.75
N ILE A 66 8.30 -3.88 -14.90
CA ILE A 66 8.64 -2.98 -13.81
C ILE A 66 8.03 -1.62 -14.15
N ASP A 67 7.14 -1.15 -13.29
CA ASP A 67 6.58 0.19 -13.40
C ASP A 67 6.93 1.02 -12.16
N ALA A 68 7.08 2.33 -12.34
CA ALA A 68 7.40 3.24 -11.25
C ALA A 68 6.48 4.47 -11.27
N THR A 69 5.75 4.66 -10.17
CA THR A 69 4.90 5.83 -9.95
C THR A 69 5.43 6.67 -8.80
N PHE A 70 5.33 7.99 -8.94
CA PHE A 70 5.71 8.95 -7.91
C PHE A 70 4.47 9.45 -7.17
N PHE A 71 4.51 9.43 -5.84
CA PHE A 71 3.50 10.01 -4.97
C PHE A 71 4.11 11.18 -4.22
N ASP A 72 3.54 12.37 -4.41
CA ASP A 72 3.85 13.49 -3.54
C ASP A 72 3.08 13.33 -2.23
N ARG A 73 3.81 13.16 -1.12
CA ARG A 73 3.18 13.00 0.21
C ARG A 73 2.62 14.31 0.75
N GLU A 74 3.06 15.45 0.23
CA GLU A 74 2.69 16.76 0.76
C GLU A 74 2.70 17.82 -0.35
N THR A 75 1.60 17.92 -1.11
CA THR A 75 1.37 19.02 -2.04
C THR A 75 1.14 20.33 -1.27
N ALA A 76 2.22 21.00 -0.88
CA ALA A 76 2.19 22.37 -0.39
C ALA A 76 2.46 23.34 -1.55
N SER A 77 1.88 24.55 -1.53
CA SER A 77 2.25 25.57 -2.52
C SER A 77 3.71 26.00 -2.34
N LYS A 78 4.41 26.38 -3.42
CA LYS A 78 5.80 26.89 -3.33
C LYS A 78 5.95 28.03 -2.31
N HIS A 79 4.95 28.90 -2.21
CA HIS A 79 4.91 29.99 -1.25
C HIS A 79 4.84 29.49 0.21
N TYR A 80 4.03 28.47 0.47
CA TYR A 80 3.92 27.87 1.81
C TYR A 80 5.18 27.08 2.18
N GLN A 81 5.77 26.35 1.23
CA GLN A 81 7.02 25.59 1.43
C GLN A 81 8.17 26.51 1.87
N HIS A 82 8.35 27.64 1.17
CA HIS A 82 9.44 28.57 1.46
C HIS A 82 9.32 29.26 2.83
N ARG A 83 8.08 29.54 3.26
CA ARG A 83 7.81 30.15 4.57
C ARG A 83 7.95 29.16 5.73
N SER A 84 7.62 27.89 5.50
CA SER A 84 7.54 26.86 6.55
C SER A 84 8.78 25.98 6.67
N ASP A 85 9.81 26.20 5.84
CA ASP A 85 11.01 25.35 5.75
C ASP A 85 10.65 23.86 5.57
N ARG A 86 9.62 23.61 4.75
CA ARG A 86 9.04 22.26 4.58
C ARG A 86 9.66 21.59 3.36
N HIS A 87 10.32 20.45 3.58
CA HIS A 87 10.86 19.62 2.50
C HIS A 87 9.77 18.69 1.93
N ILE A 88 9.51 18.80 0.62
CA ILE A 88 8.65 17.85 -0.09
C ILE A 88 9.31 16.48 -0.04
N ARG A 89 8.59 15.48 0.46
CA ARG A 89 9.05 14.09 0.49
C ARG A 89 8.31 13.29 -0.59
N THR A 90 8.78 13.41 -1.82
CA THR A 90 8.31 12.55 -2.92
C THR A 90 8.67 11.11 -2.62
N LEU A 91 7.69 10.23 -2.74
CA LEU A 91 7.89 8.79 -2.64
C LEU A 91 7.82 8.17 -4.04
N LYS A 92 8.92 7.57 -4.48
CA LYS A 92 8.95 6.72 -5.66
C LYS A 92 8.55 5.31 -5.24
N THR A 93 7.47 4.80 -5.82
CA THR A 93 7.06 3.40 -5.69
C THR A 93 7.35 2.70 -7.00
N THR A 94 8.16 1.65 -6.96
CA THR A 94 8.43 0.77 -8.09
C THR A 94 7.79 -0.58 -7.80
N ALA A 95 6.92 -1.04 -8.69
CA ALA A 95 6.25 -2.33 -8.61
C ALA A 95 6.81 -3.29 -9.65
N LEU A 96 7.04 -4.54 -9.24
CA LEU A 96 7.21 -5.67 -10.15
C LEU A 96 5.84 -6.29 -10.38
N VAL A 97 5.44 -6.43 -11.64
CA VAL A 97 4.10 -6.86 -12.03
C VAL A 97 4.21 -8.02 -13.01
N ASP A 98 3.38 -9.04 -12.84
CA ASP A 98 3.20 -10.10 -13.83
C ASP A 98 2.49 -9.55 -15.08
N THR A 99 2.98 -9.86 -16.28
CA THR A 99 2.41 -9.29 -17.51
C THR A 99 1.10 -9.93 -17.94
N ASP A 100 0.85 -11.18 -17.51
CA ASP A 100 -0.28 -11.96 -18.00
C ASP A 100 -1.52 -11.72 -17.13
N SER A 101 -1.32 -11.67 -15.81
CA SER A 101 -2.36 -11.48 -14.80
C SER A 101 -2.46 -10.06 -14.25
N CYS A 102 -1.49 -9.19 -14.57
CA CYS A 102 -1.34 -7.85 -13.98
C CYS A 102 -1.22 -7.85 -12.45
N ALA A 103 -0.78 -8.96 -11.84
CA ALA A 103 -0.61 -9.05 -10.39
C ALA A 103 0.67 -8.35 -9.94
N ILE A 104 0.59 -7.58 -8.84
CA ILE A 104 1.77 -6.99 -8.21
C ILE A 104 2.50 -8.08 -7.41
N LEU A 105 3.74 -8.39 -7.79
CA LEU A 105 4.55 -9.46 -7.21
C LEU A 105 5.50 -8.96 -6.11
N ASP A 106 6.02 -7.74 -6.25
CA ASP A 106 6.82 -7.07 -5.22
C ASP A 106 6.73 -5.54 -5.40
N LEU A 107 7.08 -4.80 -4.35
CA LEU A 107 7.19 -3.36 -4.39
C LEU A 107 8.40 -2.83 -3.63
N HIS A 108 8.96 -1.74 -4.15
CA HIS A 108 10.05 -0.99 -3.56
C HIS A 108 9.66 0.48 -3.44
N CYS A 109 9.71 1.00 -2.22
CA CYS A 109 9.43 2.40 -1.93
C CYS A 109 10.72 3.12 -1.53
N SER A 110 11.05 4.21 -2.21
CA SER A 110 12.15 5.10 -1.83
C SER A 110 11.65 6.54 -1.69
N ALA A 111 12.09 7.19 -0.62
CA ALA A 111 11.79 8.60 -0.32
C ALA A 111 13.01 9.53 -0.53
N HIS A 112 14.11 9.01 -1.09
CA HIS A 112 15.42 9.67 -1.06
C HIS A 112 15.98 10.06 -2.44
N TRP A 113 15.18 9.98 -3.50
CA TRP A 113 15.68 10.34 -4.82
C TRP A 113 15.59 11.86 -5.03
N PRO A 114 16.69 12.53 -5.47
CA PRO A 114 16.58 13.79 -6.17
C PRO A 114 15.64 13.56 -7.36
N HIS A 115 14.81 14.56 -7.66
CA HIS A 115 13.86 14.46 -8.77
C HIS A 115 14.64 14.24 -10.08
N ASP A 116 14.60 13.02 -10.66
CA ASP A 116 15.25 12.70 -11.94
C ASP A 116 14.56 13.35 -13.15
N THR A 117 13.52 14.15 -12.91
CA THR A 117 12.84 14.90 -13.96
C THR A 117 13.71 16.08 -14.33
N GLN A 118 14.44 15.95 -15.43
CA GLN A 118 15.00 17.10 -16.13
C GLN A 118 13.82 17.97 -16.58
N THR A 119 13.56 19.03 -15.82
CA THR A 119 12.67 20.09 -16.28
C THR A 119 13.42 20.78 -17.42
N GLY A 120 12.83 20.82 -18.61
CA GLY A 120 13.47 21.30 -19.83
C GLY A 120 14.18 22.64 -19.65
N ARG A 121 15.27 22.83 -20.42
CA ARG A 121 16.04 24.07 -20.48
C ARG A 121 15.20 25.27 -20.85
#